data_AF-A0A7V9PGQ3-F1
#
_entry.id   AF-A0A7V9PGQ3-F1
#
_cell.length_a   1.000
_cell.length_b   1.000
_cell.length_c   1.000
_cell.angle_alpha   90.00
_cell.angle_beta   90.00
_cell.angle_gamma   90.00
#
_symmetry.space_group_name_H-M   'P 1'
#
loop_
_entity.id
_entity.type
_entity.pdbx_description
1 polymer ?
#
loop_
_entity_poly.entity_id
_entity_poly.type
_entity_poly.pdbx_seq_one_letter_code
_entity_poly.pdbx_strand_id
1 'polypeptide(L)'
;RILGDVNEAYLDVLRRADHIYIEEIRAAGLYDDIWQAFAVLLPIRSVGVQGDERSYDQVVALRAVTSRDGMTADWFAFPPDVMARISNRIANEVDGVNRVVYDVSSKPPATIEWE
;
A
#
# COMPACT_ATOMS: atom_id res chain seq x y z
N ARG A 1 6.02 -9.24 -1.70
CA ARG A 1 5.63 -7.82 -1.43
C ARG A 1 6.60 -6.79 -2.04
N ILE A 2 7.82 -7.15 -2.43
CA ILE A 2 8.57 -6.39 -3.44
C ILE A 2 8.45 -7.21 -4.70
N LEU A 3 7.94 -6.66 -5.79
CA LEU A 3 7.89 -7.41 -7.05
C LEU A 3 9.19 -7.22 -7.82
N GLY A 4 9.75 -8.33 -8.30
CA GLY A 4 11.08 -8.35 -8.91
C GLY A 4 12.22 -8.37 -7.89
N ASP A 5 13.30 -7.64 -8.17
CA ASP A 5 14.55 -7.75 -7.41
C ASP A 5 14.45 -7.19 -5.98
N VAL A 6 14.77 -8.04 -5.00
CA VAL A 6 14.81 -7.68 -3.58
C VAL A 6 16.19 -7.13 -3.22
N ASN A 7 16.22 -5.91 -2.70
CA ASN A 7 17.43 -5.29 -2.15
C ASN A 7 17.12 -4.49 -0.88
N GLU A 8 18.17 -4.09 -0.15
CA GLU A 8 18.05 -3.42 1.15
C GLU A 8 17.31 -2.07 1.06
N ALA A 9 17.61 -1.25 0.06
CA ALA A 9 16.95 0.04 -0.14
C ALA A 9 15.42 -0.13 -0.36
N TYR A 10 15.02 -1.12 -1.15
CA TYR A 10 13.60 -1.41 -1.39
C TYR A 10 12.90 -2.00 -0.16
N LEU A 11 13.61 -2.80 0.64
CA LEU A 11 13.10 -3.29 1.91
C LEU A 11 12.80 -2.14 2.87
N ASP A 12 13.68 -1.14 2.94
CA ASP A 12 13.49 0.00 3.84
C ASP A 12 12.32 0.89 3.41
N VAL A 13 12.18 1.15 2.10
CA VAL A 13 11.01 1.85 1.55
C VAL A 13 9.72 1.11 1.87
N LEU A 14 9.68 -0.20 1.60
CA LEU A 14 8.49 -1.01 1.83
C LEU A 14 8.11 -1.06 3.32
N ARG A 15 9.09 -1.27 4.21
CA ARG A 15 8.86 -1.33 5.67
C ARG A 15 8.29 -0.02 6.20
N ARG A 16 8.80 1.13 5.74
CA ARG A 16 8.29 2.46 6.13
C ARG A 16 6.85 2.67 5.65
N ALA A 17 6.57 2.36 4.38
CA ALA A 17 5.23 2.49 3.82
C ALA A 17 4.21 1.56 4.51
N ASP A 18 4.58 0.31 4.73
CA ASP A 18 3.75 -0.68 5.42
C ASP A 18 3.48 -0.26 6.88
N HIS A 19 4.50 0.28 7.57
CA HIS A 19 4.35 0.78 8.93
C HIS A 19 3.29 1.89 9.04
N ILE A 20 3.39 2.93 8.19
CA ILE A 20 2.40 4.02 8.14
C ILE A 20 1.01 3.48 7.84
N TYR A 21 0.91 2.57 6.87
CA TYR A 21 -0.38 2.00 6.48
C TYR A 21 -1.06 1.26 7.64
N ILE A 22 -0.33 0.38 8.33
CA ILE A 22 -0.85 -0.36 9.47
C ILE A 22 -1.15 0.56 10.67
N GLU A 23 -0.31 1.58 10.90
CA GLU A 23 -0.54 2.58 11.95
C GLU A 23 -1.86 3.32 11.75
N GLU A 24 -2.11 3.83 10.54
CA GLU A 24 -3.35 4.56 10.21
C GLU A 24 -4.59 3.66 10.25
N ILE A 25 -4.47 2.40 9.81
CA ILE A 25 -5.55 1.41 9.95
C ILE A 25 -5.93 1.22 11.43
N ARG A 26 -4.92 1.10 12.31
CA ARG A 26 -5.13 0.95 13.75
C ARG A 26 -5.70 2.21 14.38
N ALA A 27 -5.18 3.38 14.00
CA ALA A 27 -5.67 4.67 14.47
C ALA A 27 -7.14 4.91 14.08
N ALA A 28 -7.56 4.40 12.92
CA ALA A 28 -8.95 4.44 12.47
C ALA A 28 -9.85 3.37 13.13
N GLY A 29 -9.30 2.45 13.93
CA GLY A 29 -10.04 1.37 14.58
C GLY A 29 -10.50 0.27 13.62
N LEU A 30 -9.91 0.18 12.41
CA LEU A 30 -10.35 -0.74 11.35
C LEU A 30 -9.54 -2.05 11.30
N TYR A 31 -8.51 -2.19 12.13
CA TYR A 31 -7.57 -3.30 12.04
C TYR A 31 -8.24 -4.67 12.21
N ASP A 32 -9.19 -4.78 13.15
CA ASP A 32 -9.86 -6.04 13.44
C ASP A 32 -10.99 -6.38 12.46
N ASP A 33 -11.40 -5.43 11.61
CA ASP A 33 -12.37 -5.63 10.53
C ASP A 33 -11.71 -6.17 9.25
N ILE A 34 -10.38 -6.14 9.19
CA ILE A 34 -9.59 -6.51 8.02
C ILE A 34 -8.95 -7.89 8.24
N TRP A 35 -9.09 -8.78 7.27
CA TRP A 35 -8.45 -10.09 7.33
C TRP A 35 -6.93 -9.96 7.16
N GLN A 36 -6.50 -9.20 6.15
CA GLN A 36 -5.09 -8.93 5.90
C GLN A 36 -4.94 -7.57 5.24
N ALA A 37 -3.98 -6.77 5.72
CA ALA A 37 -3.56 -5.51 5.12
C ALA A 37 -2.03 -5.45 5.00
N PHE A 38 -1.54 -4.93 3.88
CA PHE A 38 -0.12 -4.71 3.62
C PHE A 38 0.15 -3.81 2.42
N ALA A 39 1.36 -3.26 2.35
CA ALA A 39 1.89 -2.58 1.18
C ALA A 39 2.67 -3.53 0.25
N VAL A 40 2.73 -3.19 -1.03
CA VAL A 40 3.51 -3.85 -2.09
C VAL A 40 4.29 -2.79 -2.85
N LEU A 41 5.61 -2.95 -2.96
CA LEU A 41 6.46 -2.06 -3.76
C LEU A 41 6.50 -2.56 -5.21
N LEU A 42 6.12 -1.71 -6.15
CA LEU A 42 6.08 -2.05 -7.57
C LEU A 42 7.39 -1.63 -8.27
N PRO A 43 7.94 -2.43 -9.22
CA PRO A 43 9.15 -2.13 -9.96
C PRO A 43 8.89 -1.12 -11.10
N ILE A 44 8.07 -0.11 -10.83
CA ILE A 44 7.72 0.96 -11.76
C ILE A 44 7.93 2.30 -11.09
N ARG A 45 8.45 3.26 -11.87
CA ARG A 45 8.59 4.64 -11.43
C ARG A 45 7.44 5.48 -11.95
N SER A 46 7.00 6.44 -11.15
CA SER A 46 6.06 7.47 -11.59
C SER A 46 6.70 8.86 -11.51
N VAL A 47 6.07 9.85 -12.13
CA VAL A 47 6.43 11.25 -11.96
C VAL A 47 5.72 11.78 -10.71
N GLY A 48 6.49 12.45 -9.86
CA GLY A 48 6.02 13.22 -8.72
C GLY A 48 6.51 14.67 -8.79
N VAL A 49 6.05 15.48 -7.85
CA VAL A 49 6.55 16.83 -7.61
C VAL A 49 6.92 16.92 -6.15
N GLN A 50 8.19 17.21 -5.87
CA GLN A 50 8.71 17.39 -4.51
C GLN A 50 9.39 18.76 -4.46
N GLY A 51 8.78 19.70 -3.72
CA GLY A 51 9.13 21.12 -3.86
C GLY A 51 8.75 21.65 -5.25
N ASP A 52 9.73 22.27 -5.94
CA ASP A 52 9.55 22.82 -7.30
C ASP A 52 10.14 21.92 -8.40
N GLU A 53 10.67 20.74 -8.04
CA GLU A 53 11.32 19.83 -8.98
C GLU A 53 10.49 18.57 -9.25
N ARG A 54 10.70 17.98 -10.44
CA ARG A 54 10.11 16.69 -10.79
C ARG A 54 10.93 15.57 -10.17
N SER A 55 10.27 14.67 -9.46
CA SER A 55 10.89 13.44 -8.94
C SER A 55 10.41 12.20 -9.72
N TYR A 56 11.24 11.15 -9.72
CA TYR A 56 10.96 9.88 -10.38
C TYR A 56 11.18 8.72 -9.40
N ASP A 57 10.14 8.47 -8.60
CA ASP A 57 10.17 7.53 -7.48
C ASP A 57 9.17 6.39 -7.66
N GLN A 58 9.19 5.44 -6.72
CA GLN A 58 8.45 4.19 -6.81
C GLN A 58 6.94 4.39 -6.58
N VAL A 59 6.18 3.42 -7.07
CA VAL A 59 4.76 3.27 -6.77
C VAL A 59 4.58 2.20 -5.69
N VAL A 60 3.79 2.52 -4.66
CA VAL A 60 3.35 1.56 -3.65
C VAL A 60 1.89 1.21 -3.88
N ALA A 61 1.58 -0.08 -3.98
CA ALA A 61 0.22 -0.59 -3.96
C ALA A 61 -0.15 -0.98 -2.53
N LEU A 62 -1.30 -0.52 -2.07
CA LEU A 62 -1.89 -0.92 -0.80
C LEU A 62 -2.90 -2.03 -1.06
N ARG A 63 -2.87 -3.04 -0.19
CA ARG A 63 -3.80 -4.16 -0.21
C ARG A 63 -4.48 -4.26 1.14
N ALA A 64 -5.79 -4.34 1.17
CA ALA A 64 -6.53 -4.87 2.30
C ALA A 64 -7.71 -5.69 1.79
N VAL A 65 -8.00 -6.79 2.47
CA VAL A 65 -9.10 -7.67 2.13
C VAL A 65 -9.90 -8.08 3.35
N THR A 66 -11.18 -8.34 3.15
CA THR A 66 -12.02 -9.09 4.08
C THR A 66 -12.17 -10.51 3.57
N SER A 67 -12.20 -11.48 4.47
CA SER A 67 -12.43 -12.88 4.12
C SER A 67 -13.04 -13.60 5.32
N ARG A 68 -13.82 -14.66 5.04
CA ARG A 68 -14.36 -15.55 6.07
C ARG A 68 -13.53 -16.81 6.25
N ASP A 69 -12.89 -17.28 5.19
CA ASP A 69 -12.24 -18.60 5.13
C ASP A 69 -10.93 -18.63 4.31
N GLY A 70 -10.49 -17.48 3.77
CA GLY A 70 -9.32 -17.36 2.92
C GLY A 70 -9.50 -17.91 1.50
N MET A 71 -10.61 -18.58 1.17
CA MET A 71 -10.88 -19.11 -0.17
C MET A 71 -11.41 -18.02 -1.11
N THR A 72 -12.31 -17.16 -0.60
CA THR A 72 -12.75 -15.94 -1.26
C THR A 72 -12.37 -14.72 -0.43
N ALA A 73 -12.10 -13.60 -1.08
CA ALA A 73 -11.80 -12.36 -0.38
C ALA A 73 -12.24 -11.16 -1.21
N ASP A 74 -12.90 -10.20 -0.57
CA ASP A 74 -13.24 -8.93 -1.18
C ASP A 74 -12.26 -7.86 -0.70
N TRP A 75 -11.91 -6.94 -1.59
CA TRP A 75 -11.11 -5.78 -1.22
C TRP A 75 -11.83 -4.97 -0.13
N PHE A 76 -11.07 -4.45 0.84
CA PHE A 76 -11.66 -3.70 1.94
C PHE A 76 -12.01 -2.28 1.50
N ALA A 77 -13.28 -1.88 1.62
CA ALA A 77 -13.72 -0.55 1.24
C ALA A 77 -13.39 0.49 2.33
N PHE A 78 -12.19 1.06 2.29
CA PHE A 78 -11.78 2.10 3.24
C PHE A 78 -12.69 3.35 3.17
N PRO A 79 -12.98 3.98 4.31
CA PRO A 79 -13.47 5.36 4.32
C PRO A 79 -12.51 6.27 3.53
N PRO A 80 -13.02 7.13 2.62
CA PRO A 80 -12.17 7.95 1.77
C PRO A 80 -11.18 8.84 2.53
N ASP A 81 -11.55 9.33 3.72
CA ASP A 81 -10.68 10.16 4.56
C ASP A 81 -9.50 9.38 5.15
N VAL A 82 -9.71 8.11 5.52
CA VAL A 82 -8.65 7.22 6.01
C VAL A 82 -7.65 6.94 4.88
N MET A 83 -8.15 6.61 3.69
CA MET A 83 -7.30 6.37 2.52
C MET A 83 -6.54 7.63 2.10
N ALA A 84 -7.17 8.81 2.17
CA ALA A 84 -6.50 10.08 1.90
C ALA A 84 -5.37 10.36 2.91
N ARG A 85 -5.58 10.11 4.21
CA ARG A 85 -4.53 10.24 5.24
C ARG A 85 -3.37 9.28 4.97
N ILE A 86 -3.65 8.00 4.74
CA ILE A 86 -2.62 6.99 4.43
C ILE A 86 -1.78 7.42 3.23
N SER A 87 -2.44 7.75 2.12
CA SER A 87 -1.76 8.15 0.88
C SER A 87 -0.88 9.37 1.08
N ASN A 88 -1.41 10.40 1.77
CA ASN A 88 -0.66 11.63 2.06
C ASN A 88 0.55 11.37 2.97
N ARG A 89 0.40 10.56 4.02
CA ARG A 89 1.51 10.24 4.92
C ARG A 89 2.60 9.47 4.20
N ILE A 90 2.25 8.42 3.44
CA ILE A 90 3.23 7.64 2.68
C ILE A 90 3.98 8.52 1.68
N ALA A 91 3.27 9.34 0.89
CA ALA A 91 3.89 10.18 -0.13
C ALA A 91 4.79 11.31 0.44
N ASN A 92 4.54 11.77 1.67
CA ASN A 92 5.31 12.86 2.28
C ASN A 92 6.38 12.38 3.27
N GLU A 93 6.21 11.22 3.90
CA GLU A 93 7.12 10.71 4.95
C GLU A 93 8.07 9.61 4.45
N VAL A 94 7.77 8.97 3.31
CA VAL A 94 8.58 7.89 2.76
C VAL A 94 9.36 8.36 1.54
N ASP A 95 10.64 8.69 1.76
CA ASP A 95 11.57 8.95 0.67
C ASP A 95 11.60 7.77 -0.33
N GLY A 96 11.48 8.07 -1.62
CA GLY A 96 11.45 7.05 -2.67
C GLY A 96 10.06 6.54 -3.05
N VAL A 97 8.98 7.15 -2.54
CA VAL A 97 7.59 6.90 -2.98
C VAL A 97 6.93 8.20 -3.40
N ASN A 98 6.35 8.24 -4.60
CA ASN A 98 5.60 9.42 -5.07
C ASN A 98 4.17 9.13 -5.48
N ARG A 99 3.78 7.85 -5.50
CA ARG A 99 2.44 7.44 -5.85
C ARG A 99 2.01 6.25 -5.03
N VAL A 100 0.81 6.37 -4.49
CA VAL A 100 0.13 5.31 -3.78
C VAL A 100 -1.11 4.91 -4.59
N VAL A 101 -1.31 3.61 -4.77
CA VAL A 101 -2.51 3.04 -5.40
C VAL A 101 -3.15 2.03 -4.47
N TYR A 102 -4.42 1.70 -4.69
CA TYR A 102 -5.14 0.71 -3.88
C TYR A 102 -5.70 -0.40 -4.75
N ASP A 103 -5.49 -1.65 -4.34
CA ASP A 103 -5.95 -2.82 -5.07
C ASP A 103 -7.42 -3.16 -4.76
N VAL A 104 -8.28 -2.90 -5.75
CA VAL A 104 -9.73 -3.13 -5.71
C VAL A 104 -10.15 -4.46 -6.36
N SER A 105 -9.22 -5.39 -6.57
CA SER A 105 -9.48 -6.70 -7.18
C SER A 105 -9.89 -7.74 -6.13
N SER A 106 -11.05 -8.39 -6.29
CA SER A 106 -11.45 -9.52 -5.42
C SER A 106 -10.72 -10.83 -5.77
N LYS A 107 -10.67 -11.75 -4.80
CA LYS A 107 -10.25 -13.14 -4.98
C LYS A 107 -11.50 -14.03 -4.99
N PRO A 108 -11.76 -14.79 -6.07
CA PRO A 108 -11.18 -14.71 -7.43
C PRO A 108 -11.62 -13.44 -8.21
N PRO A 109 -10.96 -13.05 -9.32
CA PRO A 109 -9.94 -13.80 -10.08
C PRO A 109 -8.50 -13.58 -9.60
N ALA A 110 -8.25 -12.57 -8.76
CA ALA A 110 -6.91 -12.29 -8.25
C ALA A 110 -6.54 -13.18 -7.05
N THR A 111 -5.31 -13.05 -6.57
CA THR A 111 -4.83 -13.56 -5.28
C THR A 111 -4.84 -12.45 -4.21
N ILE A 112 -4.61 -12.81 -2.94
CA ILE A 112 -4.43 -11.80 -1.88
C ILE A 112 -3.06 -11.14 -2.05
N GLU A 113 -2.00 -11.95 -2.08
CA GLU A 113 -0.63 -11.53 -2.40
C GLU A 113 -0.46 -11.29 -3.90
N TRP A 114 0.57 -10.53 -4.26
CA TRP A 114 0.90 -10.21 -5.65
C TRP A 114 2.01 -11.08 -6.24
N GLU A 115 2.82 -11.73 -5.40
CA GLU A 115 3.86 -12.74 -5.71
C GLU A 115 4.10 -13.63 -4.49
#